data_AF-A0A928ZEZ3-F1
#
_entry.id   AF-A0A928ZEZ3-F1
#
_cell.length_a   1.000
_cell.length_b   1.000
_cell.length_c   1.000
_cell.angle_alpha   90.00
_cell.angle_beta   90.00
_cell.angle_gamma   90.00
#
_symmetry.space_group_name_H-M   'P 1'
#
loop_
_entity.id
_entity.type
_entity.pdbx_description
1 polymer ?
#
loop_
_entity_poly.entity_id
_entity_poly.type
_entity_poly.pdbx_seq_one_letter_code
_entity_poly.pdbx_strand_id
1 'polypeptide(L)'
;MSQKSDNNKDAFLYPKGSYRGNFSPNNLVFNANLQEFAQKVAYICGLETNGKISSKEAYDRIKQLWHQLKASKRELLEENDEE
;
A
#
# COMPACT_ATOMS: atom_id res chain seq x y z
N MET A 1 16.33 3.94 27.16
CA MET A 1 16.16 4.88 26.03
C MET A 1 15.13 4.29 25.09
N SER A 2 13.90 4.81 25.06
CA SER A 2 12.86 4.32 24.15
C SER A 2 12.88 5.22 22.92
N GLN A 3 13.39 4.72 21.80
CA GLN A 3 13.25 5.39 20.50
C GLN A 3 11.75 5.42 20.18
N LYS A 4 11.09 6.57 20.37
CA LYS A 4 9.83 6.89 19.69
C LYS A 4 10.19 7.01 18.21
N SER A 5 9.95 5.95 17.45
CA SER A 5 10.06 5.98 15.99
C SER A 5 9.17 7.10 15.43
N ASP A 6 9.70 7.84 14.47
CA ASP A 6 9.12 9.04 13.86
C ASP A 6 7.79 8.77 13.12
N ASN A 7 6.69 8.55 13.85
CA ASN A 7 5.34 8.44 13.25
C ASN A 7 4.98 9.67 12.39
N ASN A 8 5.62 10.82 12.64
CA ASN A 8 5.40 12.06 11.88
C ASN A 8 5.97 12.02 10.45
N LYS A 9 7.12 11.34 10.22
CA LYS A 9 7.71 11.29 8.88
C LYS A 9 6.89 10.41 7.96
N ASP A 10 6.44 9.27 8.48
CA ASP A 10 5.59 8.37 7.72
C ASP A 10 4.23 9.02 7.43
N ALA A 11 3.63 9.73 8.39
CA ALA A 11 2.40 10.47 8.16
C ALA A 11 2.55 11.58 7.10
N PHE A 12 3.72 12.23 7.05
CA PHE A 12 4.03 13.28 6.06
C PHE A 12 4.28 12.70 4.66
N LEU A 13 5.08 11.64 4.55
CA LEU A 13 5.42 11.00 3.29
C LEU A 13 4.28 10.12 2.75
N TYR A 14 3.44 9.58 3.61
CA TYR A 14 2.40 8.62 3.27
C TYR A 14 1.03 9.09 3.76
N PRO A 15 0.49 10.22 3.25
CA PRO A 15 -0.79 10.72 3.69
C PRO A 15 -1.90 9.71 3.38
N LYS A 16 -2.59 9.24 4.42
CA LYS A 16 -3.71 8.31 4.30
C LYS A 16 -5.03 9.08 4.24
N GLY A 17 -5.87 8.71 3.29
CA GLY A 17 -7.24 9.22 3.19
C GLY A 17 -8.19 8.46 4.11
N SER A 18 -9.16 9.16 4.68
CA SER A 18 -10.24 8.50 5.43
C SER A 18 -11.02 7.55 4.54
N TYR A 19 -11.30 6.34 5.05
CA TYR A 19 -12.14 5.38 4.35
C TYR A 19 -13.59 5.87 4.32
N ARG A 20 -14.22 5.84 3.14
CA ARG A 20 -15.61 6.28 2.91
C ARG A 20 -16.53 5.16 2.41
N GLY A 21 -16.07 3.92 2.43
CA GLY A 21 -16.87 2.76 2.03
C GLY A 21 -17.62 2.12 3.19
N ASN A 22 -18.26 0.99 2.91
CA ASN A 22 -19.02 0.22 3.91
C ASN A 22 -18.09 -0.28 5.01
N PHE A 23 -18.38 0.09 6.26
CA PHE A 23 -17.53 -0.26 7.39
C PHE A 23 -17.57 -1.76 7.68
N SER A 24 -16.39 -2.37 7.61
CA SER A 24 -16.04 -3.67 8.18
C SER A 24 -14.56 -3.58 8.56
N PRO A 25 -14.09 -4.23 9.64
CA PRO A 25 -12.67 -4.31 9.96
C PRO A 25 -11.83 -4.75 8.75
N ASN A 26 -12.29 -5.75 8.00
CA ASN A 26 -11.61 -6.27 6.82
C ASN A 26 -11.52 -5.22 5.71
N ASN A 27 -12.62 -4.50 5.45
CA ASN A 27 -12.65 -3.42 4.47
C ASN A 27 -11.72 -2.27 4.84
N LEU A 28 -11.67 -1.90 6.12
CA LEU A 28 -10.82 -0.83 6.62
C LEU A 28 -9.33 -1.19 6.48
N VAL A 29 -8.96 -2.43 6.86
CA VAL A 29 -7.59 -2.96 6.73
C VAL A 29 -7.21 -3.08 5.26
N PHE A 30 -8.07 -3.65 4.42
CA PHE A 30 -7.79 -3.77 2.98
C PHE A 30 -7.63 -2.39 2.32
N ASN A 31 -8.47 -1.42 2.67
CA ASN A 31 -8.31 -0.05 2.20
C ASN A 31 -6.97 0.56 2.64
N ALA A 32 -6.51 0.30 3.88
CA ALA A 32 -5.20 0.77 4.32
C ALA A 32 -4.06 0.17 3.47
N ASN A 33 -4.14 -1.13 3.15
CA ASN A 33 -3.18 -1.83 2.30
C ASN A 33 -3.21 -1.31 0.85
N LEU A 34 -4.40 -1.00 0.33
CA LEU A 34 -4.58 -0.41 -0.99
C LEU A 34 -3.97 1.00 -1.07
N GLN A 35 -4.15 1.82 -0.03
CA GLN A 35 -3.55 3.14 0.03
C GLN A 35 -2.01 3.07 0.10
N GLU A 36 -1.47 2.14 0.89
CA GLU A 36 -0.03 1.90 0.95
C GLU A 36 0.54 1.45 -0.40
N PHE A 37 -0.15 0.54 -1.09
CA PHE A 37 0.20 0.13 -2.45
C PHE A 37 0.27 1.33 -3.40
N ALA A 38 -0.78 2.16 -3.45
CA ALA A 38 -0.84 3.32 -4.34
C ALA A 38 0.31 4.31 -4.09
N GLN A 39 0.61 4.58 -2.82
CA GLN A 39 1.71 5.46 -2.43
C GLN A 39 3.06 4.88 -2.87
N LYS A 40 3.34 3.60 -2.57
CA LYS A 40 4.60 2.96 -2.97
C LYS A 40 4.78 2.93 -4.48
N VAL A 41 3.72 2.68 -5.25
CA VAL A 41 3.75 2.77 -6.72
C VAL A 41 4.12 4.18 -7.17
N ALA A 42 3.49 5.22 -6.61
CA ALA A 42 3.80 6.61 -6.94
C ALA A 42 5.28 6.95 -6.67
N TYR A 43 5.84 6.46 -5.55
CA TYR A 43 7.26 6.62 -5.23
C TYR A 43 8.18 5.91 -6.22
N ILE A 44 7.85 4.67 -6.60
CA ILE A 44 8.63 3.91 -7.58
C ILE A 44 8.64 4.63 -8.93
N CYS A 45 7.48 5.10 -9.40
CA CYS A 45 7.39 5.88 -10.62
C CYS A 45 8.21 7.19 -10.51
N GLY A 46 8.15 7.86 -9.36
CA GLY A 46 8.96 9.05 -9.12
C GLY A 46 10.47 8.77 -9.18
N LEU A 47 10.93 7.64 -8.65
CA LEU A 47 12.33 7.23 -8.74
C LEU A 47 12.74 6.92 -10.18
N GLU A 48 11.88 6.24 -10.92
CA GLU A 48 12.10 5.88 -12.33
C GLU A 48 12.19 7.14 -13.20
N THR A 49 11.23 8.06 -13.08
CA THR A 49 11.19 9.30 -13.87
C THR A 49 12.38 10.23 -13.55
N ASN A 50 12.91 10.16 -12.33
CA ASN A 50 14.13 10.87 -11.93
C ASN A 50 15.43 10.10 -12.30
N GLY A 51 15.33 8.99 -13.04
CA GLY A 51 16.45 8.18 -13.51
C GLY A 51 17.21 7.44 -12.40
N LYS A 52 16.62 7.28 -11.21
CA LYS A 52 17.25 6.60 -10.06
C LYS A 52 17.19 5.09 -10.16
N ILE A 53 16.17 4.58 -10.84
CA ILE A 53 15.99 3.15 -11.13
C ILE A 53 15.58 3.00 -12.60
N SER A 54 15.85 1.84 -13.19
CA SER A 54 15.42 1.54 -14.56
C SER A 54 13.92 1.27 -14.63
N SER A 55 13.30 1.45 -15.81
CA SER A 55 11.89 1.10 -16.02
C SER A 55 11.60 -0.39 -15.77
N LYS A 56 12.57 -1.27 -16.06
CA LYS A 56 12.47 -2.71 -15.76
C LYS A 56 12.43 -2.97 -14.25
N GLU A 57 13.32 -2.33 -13.51
CA GLU A 57 13.36 -2.44 -12.06
C GLU A 57 12.09 -1.86 -11.41
N ALA A 58 11.59 -0.73 -11.91
CA ALA A 58 10.33 -0.15 -11.49
C ALA A 58 9.15 -1.12 -11.70
N TYR A 59 9.06 -1.73 -12.89
CA TYR A 59 8.07 -2.74 -13.22
C TYR A 59 8.13 -3.94 -12.27
N ASP A 60 9.31 -4.51 -12.04
CA ASP A 60 9.49 -5.68 -11.18
C ASP A 60 9.07 -5.39 -9.72
N ARG A 61 9.43 -4.20 -9.20
CA ARG A 61 9.01 -3.75 -7.86
C ARG A 61 7.49 -3.55 -7.78
N ILE A 62 6.87 -2.90 -8.76
CA ILE A 62 5.40 -2.70 -8.80
C ILE A 62 4.69 -4.05 -8.88
N LYS A 63 5.21 -5.00 -9.67
CA LYS A 63 4.66 -6.35 -9.79
C LYS A 63 4.68 -7.09 -8.45
N GLN A 64 5.76 -6.98 -7.69
CA GLN A 64 5.83 -7.54 -6.34
C GLN A 64 4.78 -6.95 -5.40
N LEU A 65 4.62 -5.61 -5.42
CA LEU A 65 3.59 -4.93 -4.62
C LEU A 65 2.18 -5.36 -5.02
N TRP A 66 1.93 -5.57 -6.31
CA TRP A 66 0.65 -6.07 -6.80
C TRP A 66 0.36 -7.49 -6.28
N HIS A 67 1.35 -8.38 -6.26
CA HIS A 67 1.18 -9.71 -5.69
C HIS A 67 0.85 -9.68 -4.20
N GLN A 68 1.47 -8.76 -3.43
CA GLN A 68 1.16 -8.56 -2.01
C GLN A 68 -0.27 -8.05 -1.82
N LEU A 69 -0.69 -7.04 -2.59
CA LEU A 69 -2.05 -6.51 -2.53
C LEU A 69 -3.08 -7.59 -2.90
N LYS A 70 -2.79 -8.40 -3.92
CA LYS A 70 -3.67 -9.51 -4.33
C LYS A 70 -3.82 -10.56 -3.23
N ALA A 71 -2.73 -10.93 -2.54
CA ALA A 71 -2.79 -11.85 -1.41
C ALA A 71 -3.63 -11.27 -0.26
N SER A 72 -3.40 -10.02 0.10
CA SER A 72 -4.19 -9.32 1.13
C SER A 72 -5.67 -9.23 0.77
N LYS A 73 -6.02 -9.01 -0.51
CA LYS A 73 -7.42 -9.02 -0.95
C LYS A 73 -8.07 -10.37 -0.66
N ARG A 74 -7.39 -11.46 -1.02
CA ARG A 74 -7.91 -12.82 -0.81
C ARG A 74 -8.13 -13.11 0.67
N GLU A 75 -7.16 -12.78 1.51
CA GLU A 75 -7.21 -13.01 2.95
C GLU A 75 -8.29 -12.18 3.67
N LEU A 76 -8.55 -10.94 3.21
CA LEU A 76 -9.46 -10.05 3.92
C LEU A 76 -10.88 -10.05 3.33
N LEU A 77 -11.01 -10.23 2.01
CA LEU A 77 -12.26 -10.03 1.29
C LEU A 77 -12.85 -11.31 0.69
N GLU A 78 -12.04 -12.32 0.37
CA GLU A 78 -12.53 -13.53 -0.34
C GLU A 78 -12.84 -14.71 0.61
N GLU A 79 -12.57 -14.61 1.91
CA GLU A 79 -13.01 -15.61 2.92
C GLU A 79 -14.46 -15.40 3.43
N ASN A 80 -15.16 -14.35 2.99
CA ASN A 80 -16.50 -14.01 3.53
C ASN A 80 -17.66 -14.26 2.53
N ASP A 81 -17.43 -14.99 1.44
CA ASP A 81 -18.44 -15.25 0.39
C ASP A 81 -19.14 -16.64 0.56
N GLU A 82 -18.99 -17.33 1.70
CA GLU A 82 -19.60 -18.65 1.99
C GLU A 82 -20.74 -18.64 3.04
N GLU A 83 -21.49 -17.55 3.19
CA GLU A 83 -22.78 -17.54 3.95
C GLU A 83 -24.00 -17.25 3.05
#